data_AF-A0A7I8MRG3-F1
#
_entry.id   AF-A0A7I8MRG3-F1
#
_cell.length_a   1.000
_cell.length_b   1.000
_cell.length_c   1.000
_cell.angle_alpha   90.00
_cell.angle_beta   90.00
_cell.angle_gamma   90.00
#
_symmetry.space_group_name_H-M   'P 1'
#
loop_
_entity.id
_entity.type
_entity.pdbx_description
1 polymer ?
#
loop_
_entity_poly.entity_id
_entity_poly.type
_entity_poly.pdbx_seq_one_letter_code
_entity_poly.pdbx_strand_id
1 'polypeptide(L)'
;MKTNRQAKMLAGAIGAAAFVLTLFVWRLSWFVCLIVGLGAYWLAKRLLGGSPVKKTGGSGGESRRAMMQMARQVRAEQRQLRQLARLSRSIDNPVIREKVDAVCGLCEKIFQNFKEDPDDMRQAHRFLSQFRKILPIVENYVHLTTDPDRKGVLSEEDEADIAAALGEFEENLRDVYQAYQENNLQRLRFTTGTLKRMMDMEASIKRRDRGSKRKET
;
A
#
# COMPACT_ATOMS: atom_id res chain seq x y z
N MET A 1 18.59 8.87 -8.31
CA MET A 1 17.35 9.62 -7.96
C MET A 1 17.48 11.16 -7.96
N LYS A 2 18.67 11.78 -8.08
CA LYS A 2 18.83 13.25 -8.04
C LYS A 2 18.35 14.01 -9.31
N THR A 3 18.27 13.34 -10.46
CA THR A 3 17.96 13.97 -11.76
C THR A 3 16.51 14.50 -11.87
N ASN A 4 15.56 13.89 -11.16
CA ASN A 4 14.14 14.22 -11.32
C ASN A 4 13.73 15.52 -10.60
N ARG A 5 14.43 15.92 -9.53
CA ARG A 5 14.19 17.23 -8.87
C ARG A 5 14.73 18.39 -9.70
N GLN A 6 15.93 18.23 -10.27
CA GLN A 6 16.56 19.26 -11.10
C GLN A 6 15.74 19.53 -12.37
N ALA A 7 15.22 18.49 -13.02
CA ALA A 7 14.35 18.64 -14.19
C ALA A 7 13.05 19.41 -13.88
N LYS A 8 12.45 19.18 -12.70
CA LYS A 8 11.23 19.89 -12.27
C LYS A 8 11.49 21.36 -11.95
N MET A 9 12.62 21.67 -11.31
CA MET A 9 13.03 23.05 -11.03
C MET A 9 13.36 23.80 -12.32
N LEU A 10 14.04 23.16 -13.27
CA LEU A 10 14.37 23.77 -14.56
C LEU A 10 13.12 24.06 -15.40
N ALA A 11 12.18 23.11 -15.46
CA ALA A 11 10.92 23.30 -16.18
C ALA A 11 10.05 24.42 -15.55
N GLY A 12 10.05 24.53 -14.22
CA GLY A 12 9.39 25.63 -13.52
C GLY A 12 10.01 27.00 -13.83
N ALA A 13 11.35 27.08 -13.82
CA ALA A 13 12.08 28.31 -14.13
C ALA A 13 11.84 28.78 -15.58
N ILE A 14 11.84 27.86 -16.54
CA ILE A 14 11.57 28.17 -17.96
C ILE A 14 10.13 28.68 -18.14
N GLY A 15 9.15 28.05 -17.48
CA GLY A 15 7.75 28.50 -17.55
C GLY A 15 7.53 29.89 -16.94
N ALA A 16 8.15 30.17 -15.79
CA ALA A 16 8.08 31.48 -15.14
C ALA A 16 8.76 32.57 -15.99
N ALA A 17 9.94 32.27 -16.55
CA ALA A 17 10.66 33.19 -17.42
C ALA A 17 9.85 33.52 -18.69
N ALA A 18 9.26 32.51 -19.33
CA ALA A 18 8.41 32.72 -20.51
C ALA A 18 7.20 33.61 -20.20
N PHE A 19 6.55 33.41 -19.04
CA PHE A 19 5.40 34.20 -18.59
C PHE A 19 5.76 35.67 -18.33
N VAL A 20 6.86 35.93 -17.62
CA VAL A 20 7.32 37.31 -17.34
C VAL A 20 7.72 38.02 -18.64
N LEU A 21 8.38 37.31 -19.55
CA LEU A 21 8.85 37.87 -20.81
C LEU A 21 7.69 38.19 -21.77
N THR A 22 6.62 37.37 -21.79
CA THR A 22 5.39 37.70 -22.54
C THR A 22 4.62 38.87 -21.94
N LEU A 23 4.59 38.99 -20.60
CA LEU A 23 3.91 40.08 -19.91
C LEU A 23 4.59 41.44 -20.18
N PHE A 24 5.93 41.45 -20.23
CA PHE A 24 6.71 42.68 -20.39
C PHE A 24 6.78 43.19 -21.84
N VAL A 25 6.90 42.29 -22.82
CA VAL A 25 7.12 42.68 -24.23
C VAL A 25 5.85 43.16 -24.92
N TRP A 26 4.66 42.69 -24.52
CA TRP A 26 3.48 42.89 -25.35
C TRP A 26 2.33 43.70 -24.75
N ARG A 27 2.37 44.07 -23.46
CA ARG A 27 1.30 44.85 -22.79
C ARG A 27 -0.11 44.32 -23.08
N LEU A 28 -0.20 43.02 -23.34
CA LEU A 28 -1.41 42.31 -23.74
C LEU A 28 -2.27 42.00 -22.52
N SER A 29 -3.59 41.91 -22.73
CA SER A 29 -4.55 41.61 -21.67
C SER A 29 -4.15 40.32 -20.92
N TRP A 30 -4.15 40.37 -19.58
CA TRP A 30 -3.58 39.35 -18.69
C TRP A 30 -4.09 37.92 -18.95
N PHE A 31 -5.32 37.79 -19.48
CA PHE A 31 -5.91 36.51 -19.89
C PHE A 31 -5.11 35.80 -20.99
N VAL A 32 -4.54 36.54 -21.96
CA VAL A 32 -3.76 35.95 -23.05
C VAL A 32 -2.44 35.41 -22.53
N CYS A 33 -1.79 36.12 -21.61
CA CYS A 33 -0.56 35.66 -20.96
C CYS A 33 -0.77 34.36 -20.18
N LEU A 34 -1.93 34.21 -19.52
CA LEU A 34 -2.27 33.00 -18.78
C LEU A 34 -2.45 31.79 -19.71
N ILE A 35 -3.13 31.96 -20.85
CA ILE A 35 -3.32 30.89 -21.85
C ILE A 35 -1.98 30.48 -22.47
N VAL A 36 -1.14 31.45 -22.85
CA VAL A 36 0.19 31.17 -23.43
C VAL A 36 1.10 30.49 -22.41
N GLY A 37 1.10 30.93 -21.15
CA GLY A 37 1.85 30.31 -20.06
C GLY A 37 1.43 28.86 -19.79
N LEU A 38 0.11 28.59 -19.74
CA LEU A 38 -0.41 27.21 -19.60
C LEU A 38 -0.05 26.35 -20.82
N GLY A 39 -0.15 26.91 -22.03
CA GLY A 39 0.22 26.24 -23.27
C GLY A 39 1.71 25.86 -23.30
N ALA A 40 2.59 26.80 -22.96
CA ALA A 40 4.02 26.57 -22.90
C ALA A 40 4.40 25.54 -21.81
N TYR A 41 3.78 25.61 -20.63
CA TYR A 41 3.98 24.59 -19.58
C TYR A 41 3.53 23.21 -20.04
N TRP A 42 2.38 23.10 -20.69
CA TRP A 42 1.86 21.83 -21.20
C TRP A 42 2.76 21.26 -22.30
N LEU A 43 3.23 22.11 -23.21
CA LEU A 43 4.14 21.74 -24.30
C LEU A 43 5.53 21.32 -23.77
N ALA A 44 6.10 22.08 -22.83
CA ALA A 44 7.35 21.72 -22.17
C ALA A 44 7.23 20.41 -21.38
N LYS A 45 6.11 20.20 -20.66
CA LYS A 45 5.84 18.92 -19.99
C LYS A 45 5.72 17.76 -20.98
N ARG A 46 5.20 17.99 -22.19
CA ARG A 46 5.10 16.97 -23.25
C ARG A 46 6.45 16.66 -23.90
N LEU A 47 7.31 17.66 -24.08
CA LEU A 47 8.63 17.52 -24.70
C LEU A 47 9.70 17.00 -23.72
N LEU A 48 9.71 17.48 -22.46
CA LEU A 48 10.64 17.04 -21.42
C LEU A 48 10.14 15.82 -20.62
N GLY A 49 8.82 15.57 -20.59
CA GLY A 49 8.21 14.44 -19.91
C GLY A 49 8.21 13.16 -20.74
N GLY A 50 9.40 12.73 -21.19
CA GLY A 50 9.61 11.41 -21.76
C GLY A 50 9.00 10.33 -20.86
N SER A 51 8.14 9.51 -21.49
CA SER A 51 7.24 8.52 -20.91
C SER A 51 6.02 9.10 -20.17
N PRO A 52 4.85 9.14 -20.83
CA PRO A 52 3.63 8.80 -20.12
C PRO A 52 3.95 7.53 -19.30
N VAL A 53 3.79 7.60 -17.98
CA VAL A 53 3.49 6.38 -17.23
C VAL A 53 2.24 5.86 -17.90
N LYS A 54 2.45 4.95 -18.85
CA LYS A 54 1.43 4.10 -19.42
C LYS A 54 0.70 3.55 -18.20
N LYS A 55 -0.50 4.07 -17.94
CA LYS A 55 -1.57 3.21 -17.48
C LYS A 55 -1.84 2.29 -18.66
N THR A 56 -0.95 1.33 -18.89
CA THR A 56 -1.16 0.21 -19.80
C THR A 56 -2.22 -0.65 -19.13
N GLY A 57 -3.48 -0.38 -19.47
CA GLY A 57 -4.33 -1.49 -19.85
C GLY A 57 -3.64 -2.17 -21.03
N GLY A 58 -3.03 -3.34 -20.79
CA GLY A 58 -2.34 -4.09 -21.84
C GLY A 58 -1.14 -4.88 -21.35
N SER A 59 -1.40 -6.09 -20.84
CA SER A 59 -0.68 -7.34 -21.09
C SER A 59 -0.68 -8.21 -19.83
N GLY A 60 -1.51 -9.26 -19.83
CA GLY A 60 -1.57 -10.25 -18.74
C GLY A 60 -0.24 -10.92 -18.40
N GLY A 61 0.82 -10.74 -19.21
CA GLY A 61 2.16 -11.25 -18.95
C GLY A 61 2.96 -10.49 -17.88
N GLU A 62 2.90 -9.15 -17.83
CA GLU A 62 3.62 -8.36 -16.81
C GLU A 62 2.97 -8.47 -15.43
N SER A 63 1.63 -8.44 -15.39
CA SER A 63 0.87 -8.67 -14.15
C SER A 63 1.17 -10.05 -13.56
N ARG A 64 1.25 -11.09 -14.40
CA ARG A 64 1.57 -12.46 -13.94
C ARG A 64 3.00 -12.60 -13.42
N ARG A 65 3.99 -11.94 -14.04
CA ARG A 65 5.38 -11.94 -13.53
C ARG A 65 5.49 -11.18 -12.20
N ALA A 66 4.86 -10.01 -12.08
CA ALA A 66 4.82 -9.26 -10.84
C ALA A 66 4.14 -10.06 -9.71
N MET A 67 3.02 -10.72 -10.01
CA MET A 67 2.30 -11.59 -9.07
C MET A 67 3.15 -12.79 -8.63
N MET A 68 3.88 -13.44 -9.55
CA MET A 68 4.79 -14.53 -9.18
C MET A 68 5.96 -14.05 -8.30
N GLN A 69 6.54 -12.88 -8.57
CA GLN A 69 7.60 -12.31 -7.74
C GLN A 69 7.08 -12.00 -6.33
N MET A 70 5.89 -11.42 -6.21
CA MET A 70 5.26 -11.16 -4.91
C MET A 70 4.91 -12.44 -4.17
N ALA A 71 4.36 -13.45 -4.84
CA ALA A 71 4.09 -14.74 -4.20
C ALA A 71 5.37 -15.41 -3.65
N ARG A 72 6.49 -15.27 -4.37
CA ARG A 72 7.81 -15.71 -3.88
C ARG A 72 8.26 -14.91 -2.67
N GLN A 73 8.06 -13.59 -2.68
CA GLN A 73 8.39 -12.72 -1.57
C GLN A 73 7.56 -13.08 -0.33
N VAL A 74 6.24 -13.20 -0.46
CA VAL A 74 5.36 -13.63 0.64
C VAL A 74 5.81 -14.97 1.23
N ARG A 75 6.19 -15.94 0.41
CA ARG A 75 6.73 -17.22 0.89
C ARG A 75 8.06 -17.07 1.64
N ALA A 76 8.94 -16.17 1.20
CA ALA A 76 10.20 -15.90 1.88
C ALA A 76 9.95 -15.26 3.26
N GLU A 77 9.03 -14.31 3.32
CA GLU A 77 8.67 -13.58 4.54
C GLU A 77 7.91 -14.49 5.53
N GLN A 78 7.10 -15.44 5.03
CA GLN A 78 6.52 -16.50 5.87
C GLN A 78 7.58 -17.40 6.53
N ARG A 79 8.74 -17.62 5.89
CA ARG A 79 9.84 -18.35 6.53
C ARG A 79 10.45 -17.54 7.67
N GLN A 80 10.59 -16.23 7.46
CA GLN A 80 11.05 -15.31 8.50
C GLN A 80 10.06 -15.21 9.66
N LEU A 81 8.75 -15.26 9.40
CA LEU A 81 7.73 -15.35 10.44
C LEU A 81 7.87 -16.63 11.28
N ARG A 82 8.11 -17.77 10.64
CA ARG A 82 8.37 -19.03 11.37
C ARG A 82 9.66 -18.98 12.18
N GLN A 83 10.68 -18.27 11.70
CA GLN A 83 11.91 -18.03 12.44
C GLN A 83 11.64 -17.16 13.66
N LEU A 84 10.87 -16.08 13.51
CA LEU A 84 10.45 -15.22 14.61
C LEU A 84 9.65 -16.00 15.68
N ALA A 85 8.69 -16.83 15.27
CA ALA A 85 7.92 -17.68 16.17
C ALA A 85 8.75 -18.79 16.86
N ARG A 86 9.91 -19.15 16.29
CA ARG A 86 10.87 -20.03 16.97
C ARG A 86 11.68 -19.26 17.99
N LEU A 87 12.14 -18.05 17.64
CA LEU A 87 12.88 -17.16 18.53
C LEU A 87 12.05 -16.75 19.75
N SER A 88 10.75 -16.53 19.61
CA SER A 88 9.87 -16.16 20.73
C SER A 88 9.91 -17.18 21.87
N ARG A 89 10.09 -18.48 21.56
CA ARG A 89 10.21 -19.55 22.56
C ARG A 89 11.49 -19.47 23.39
N SER A 90 12.51 -18.79 22.89
CA SER A 90 13.80 -18.58 23.56
C SER A 90 13.87 -17.26 24.33
N ILE A 91 12.83 -16.42 24.26
CA ILE A 91 12.79 -15.13 24.95
C ILE A 91 12.37 -15.37 26.40
N ASP A 92 13.22 -15.08 27.37
CA ASP A 92 12.91 -15.25 28.80
C ASP A 92 11.92 -14.20 29.32
N ASN A 93 12.03 -12.95 28.87
CA ASN A 93 11.15 -11.87 29.30
C ASN A 93 9.70 -12.10 28.80
N PRO A 94 8.71 -12.30 29.70
CA PRO A 94 7.35 -12.65 29.30
C PRO A 94 6.64 -11.54 28.52
N VAL A 95 6.94 -10.26 28.80
CA VAL A 95 6.33 -9.11 28.12
C VAL A 95 6.79 -9.06 26.66
N ILE A 96 8.10 -9.17 26.42
CA ILE A 96 8.65 -9.19 25.06
C ILE A 96 8.13 -10.43 24.32
N ARG A 97 8.10 -11.60 24.97
CA ARG A 97 7.55 -12.84 24.40
C ARG A 97 6.10 -12.66 23.94
N GLU A 98 5.24 -12.14 24.80
CA GLU A 98 3.83 -11.89 24.48
C GLU A 98 3.67 -10.96 23.28
N LYS A 99 4.46 -9.88 23.21
CA LYS A 99 4.45 -8.94 22.08
C LYS A 99 4.92 -9.59 20.78
N VAL A 100 5.99 -10.36 20.81
CA VAL A 100 6.48 -11.10 19.62
C VAL A 100 5.42 -12.11 19.16
N ASP A 101 4.77 -12.82 20.08
CA ASP A 101 3.72 -13.79 19.74
C ASP A 101 2.48 -13.11 19.16
N ALA A 102 2.07 -11.96 19.71
CA ALA A 102 0.97 -11.15 19.17
C ALA A 102 1.28 -10.65 17.75
N VAL A 103 2.49 -10.13 17.52
CA VAL A 103 2.99 -9.75 16.20
C VAL A 103 2.98 -10.95 15.25
N CYS A 104 3.44 -12.13 15.70
CA CYS A 104 3.43 -13.33 14.88
C CYS A 104 2.01 -13.72 14.45
N GLY A 105 1.06 -13.68 15.38
CA GLY A 105 -0.34 -14.00 15.11
C GLY A 105 -1.02 -13.01 14.16
N LEU A 106 -0.75 -11.70 14.29
CA LEU A 106 -1.27 -10.69 13.37
C LEU A 106 -0.67 -10.84 11.97
N CYS A 107 0.64 -11.04 11.87
CA CYS A 107 1.31 -11.30 10.60
C CYS A 107 0.75 -12.53 9.90
N GLU A 108 0.49 -13.63 10.62
CA GLU A 108 -0.09 -14.84 10.03
C GLU A 108 -1.49 -14.59 9.46
N LYS A 109 -2.35 -13.88 10.20
CA LYS A 109 -3.69 -13.46 9.72
C LYS A 109 -3.60 -12.58 8.48
N ILE A 110 -2.69 -11.60 8.47
CA ILE A 110 -2.46 -10.72 7.32
C ILE A 110 -2.00 -11.54 6.09
N PHE A 111 -1.04 -12.46 6.28
CA PHE A 111 -0.58 -13.33 5.19
C PHE A 111 -1.66 -14.28 4.67
N GLN A 112 -2.54 -14.76 5.54
CA GLN A 112 -3.68 -15.59 5.14
C GLN A 112 -4.64 -14.80 4.26
N ASN A 113 -4.95 -13.55 4.62
CA ASN A 113 -5.77 -12.66 3.80
C ASN A 113 -5.16 -12.43 2.40
N PHE A 114 -3.84 -12.27 2.29
CA PHE A 114 -3.17 -12.12 0.97
C PHE A 114 -3.26 -13.35 0.07
N LYS A 115 -3.45 -14.52 0.65
CA LYS A 115 -3.64 -15.75 -0.12
C LYS A 115 -5.03 -15.78 -0.77
N GLU A 116 -6.01 -15.14 -0.13
CA GLU A 116 -7.39 -15.08 -0.58
C GLU A 116 -7.61 -13.96 -1.62
N ASP A 117 -7.01 -12.79 -1.41
CA ASP A 117 -7.11 -11.65 -2.34
C ASP A 117 -5.73 -11.11 -2.77
N PRO A 118 -5.25 -11.43 -3.98
CA PRO A 118 -3.97 -10.93 -4.48
C PRO A 118 -3.98 -9.44 -4.86
N ASP A 119 -5.13 -8.78 -4.99
CA ASP A 119 -5.16 -7.34 -5.30
C ASP A 119 -4.71 -6.48 -4.11
N ASP A 120 -4.85 -7.02 -2.90
CA ASP A 120 -4.42 -6.43 -1.65
C ASP A 120 -2.89 -6.48 -1.45
N MET A 121 -2.17 -7.15 -2.36
CA MET A 121 -0.71 -7.29 -2.34
C MET A 121 0.06 -5.97 -2.45
N ARG A 122 -0.55 -4.90 -2.97
CA ARG A 122 0.11 -3.58 -2.99
C ARG A 122 0.30 -3.02 -1.59
N GLN A 123 -0.69 -3.20 -0.73
CA GLN A 123 -0.61 -2.80 0.67
C GLN A 123 0.34 -3.75 1.44
N ALA A 124 0.40 -5.03 1.04
CA ALA A 124 1.33 -6.01 1.59
C ALA A 124 2.79 -5.56 1.46
N HIS A 125 3.18 -4.88 0.38
CA HIS A 125 4.57 -4.46 0.21
C HIS A 125 5.04 -3.50 1.32
N ARG A 126 4.19 -2.55 1.74
CA ARG A 126 4.53 -1.62 2.83
C ARG A 126 4.69 -2.38 4.15
N PHE A 127 3.74 -3.27 4.43
CA PHE A 127 3.78 -4.16 5.60
C PHE A 127 5.06 -5.02 5.62
N LEU A 128 5.38 -5.70 4.52
CA LEU A 128 6.59 -6.54 4.41
C LEU A 128 7.88 -5.74 4.66
N SER A 129 7.94 -4.50 4.14
CA SER A 129 9.10 -3.63 4.35
C SER A 129 9.28 -3.22 5.82
N GLN A 130 8.20 -3.13 6.59
CA GLN A 130 8.27 -2.82 8.02
C GLN A 130 8.58 -4.09 8.83
N PHE A 131 7.92 -5.21 8.53
CA PHE A 131 8.15 -6.51 9.16
C PHE A 131 9.63 -6.94 9.11
N ARG A 132 10.29 -6.73 7.97
CA ARG A 132 11.71 -7.07 7.79
C ARG A 132 12.65 -6.34 8.77
N LYS A 133 12.21 -5.23 9.37
CA LYS A 133 13.00 -4.47 10.35
C LYS A 133 12.92 -5.06 11.76
N ILE A 134 11.87 -5.81 12.09
CA ILE A 134 11.64 -6.35 13.43
C ILE A 134 12.47 -7.61 13.68
N LEU A 135 12.59 -8.48 12.66
CA LEU A 135 13.37 -9.72 12.78
C LEU A 135 14.78 -9.51 13.36
N PRO A 136 15.64 -8.59 12.83
CA PRO A 136 16.96 -8.40 13.39
C PRO A 136 16.95 -7.85 14.81
N ILE A 137 15.92 -7.10 15.23
CA ILE A 137 15.80 -6.59 16.60
C ILE A 137 15.59 -7.78 17.56
N VAL A 138 14.66 -8.67 17.24
CA VAL A 138 14.36 -9.84 18.07
C VAL A 138 15.50 -10.86 18.03
N GLU A 139 16.16 -11.05 16.89
CA GLU A 139 17.36 -11.90 16.78
C GLU A 139 18.50 -11.41 17.66
N ASN A 140 18.80 -10.10 17.59
CA ASN A 140 19.84 -9.51 18.42
C ASN A 140 19.50 -9.59 19.91
N TYR A 141 18.23 -9.34 20.27
CA TYR A 141 17.77 -9.48 21.65
C TYR A 141 18.02 -10.92 22.15
N VAL A 142 17.52 -11.93 21.44
CA VAL A 142 17.70 -13.34 21.82
C VAL A 142 19.17 -13.72 21.89
N HIS A 143 19.99 -13.24 20.96
CA HIS A 143 21.43 -13.48 20.99
C HIS A 143 22.09 -12.88 22.25
N LEU A 144 21.70 -11.67 22.65
CA LEU A 144 22.26 -11.01 23.84
C LEU A 144 21.78 -11.65 25.14
N THR A 145 20.56 -12.20 25.19
CA THR A 145 20.03 -12.85 26.40
C THR A 145 20.48 -14.30 26.56
N THR A 146 20.72 -15.01 25.44
CA THR A 146 21.09 -16.44 25.45
C THR A 146 22.59 -16.66 25.61
N ASP A 147 23.43 -15.73 25.14
CA ASP A 147 24.89 -15.83 25.23
C ASP A 147 25.34 -15.63 26.70
N PRO A 148 25.93 -16.66 27.36
CA PRO A 148 26.30 -16.57 28.76
C PRO A 148 27.33 -15.48 29.04
N ASP A 149 28.19 -15.14 28.08
CA ASP A 149 29.23 -14.12 28.24
C ASP A 149 28.66 -12.68 28.17
N ARG A 150 27.43 -12.54 27.64
CA ARG A 150 26.75 -11.25 27.44
C ARG A 150 25.49 -11.11 28.29
N LYS A 151 25.18 -12.13 29.08
CA LYS A 151 24.01 -12.14 29.94
C LYS A 151 24.12 -11.01 30.97
N GLY A 152 23.18 -10.07 30.92
CA GLY A 152 23.15 -8.88 31.78
C GLY A 152 23.73 -7.61 31.14
N VAL A 153 24.11 -7.64 29.85
CA VAL A 153 24.46 -6.41 29.11
C VAL A 153 23.24 -5.53 28.87
N LEU A 154 22.05 -6.12 28.71
CA LEU A 154 20.80 -5.40 28.55
C LEU A 154 20.31 -4.88 29.90
N SER A 155 20.07 -3.58 29.98
CA SER A 155 19.41 -2.96 31.13
C SER A 155 17.90 -3.19 31.07
N GLU A 156 17.21 -3.01 32.21
CA GLU A 156 15.74 -3.04 32.24
C GLU A 156 15.11 -1.95 31.35
N GLU A 157 15.81 -0.82 31.18
CA GLU A 157 15.40 0.28 30.28
C GLU A 157 15.46 -0.15 28.81
N ASP A 158 16.53 -0.84 28.40
CA ASP A 158 16.65 -1.39 27.04
C ASP A 158 15.54 -2.40 26.73
N GLU A 159 15.21 -3.27 27.69
CA GLU A 159 14.11 -4.24 27.51
C GLU A 159 12.75 -3.54 27.42
N ALA A 160 12.53 -2.48 28.20
CA ALA A 160 11.31 -1.68 28.13
C ALA A 160 11.18 -0.96 26.78
N ASP A 161 12.27 -0.41 26.25
CA ASP A 161 12.31 0.22 24.93
C ASP A 161 12.01 -0.77 23.81
N ILE A 162 12.59 -1.99 23.88
CA ILE A 162 12.29 -3.06 22.93
C ILE A 162 10.81 -3.46 23.01
N ALA A 163 10.27 -3.61 24.22
CA ALA A 163 8.85 -3.93 24.41
C ALA A 163 7.94 -2.83 23.87
N ALA A 164 8.28 -1.55 24.08
CA ALA A 164 7.55 -0.40 23.56
C ALA A 164 7.57 -0.37 22.02
N ALA A 165 8.75 -0.56 21.41
CA ALA A 165 8.89 -0.61 19.95
C ALA A 165 8.10 -1.77 19.32
N LEU A 166 8.09 -2.94 19.97
CA LEU A 166 7.27 -4.07 19.55
C LEU A 166 5.77 -3.79 19.71
N GLY A 167 5.39 -3.07 20.78
CA GLY A 167 4.01 -2.63 21.01
C GLY A 167 3.52 -1.65 19.95
N GLU A 168 4.30 -0.63 19.60
CA GLU A 168 3.99 0.32 18.53
C GLU A 168 3.89 -0.41 17.18
N PHE A 169 4.78 -1.38 16.93
CA PHE A 169 4.70 -2.20 15.73
C PHE A 169 3.42 -3.05 15.70
N GLU A 170 3.05 -3.69 16.82
CA GLU A 170 1.81 -4.45 16.96
C GLU A 170 0.57 -3.60 16.66
N GLU A 171 0.51 -2.38 17.18
CA GLU A 171 -0.58 -1.43 16.93
C GLU A 171 -0.66 -1.06 15.45
N ASN A 172 0.47 -0.72 14.82
CA ASN A 172 0.53 -0.47 13.38
C ASN A 172 0.05 -1.68 12.57
N LEU A 173 0.37 -2.92 12.99
CA LEU A 173 -0.13 -4.12 12.33
C LEU A 173 -1.64 -4.29 12.49
N ARG A 174 -2.18 -3.93 13.65
CA ARG A 174 -3.61 -3.99 13.94
C ARG A 174 -4.37 -3.02 13.05
N ASP A 175 -3.87 -1.79 12.87
CA ASP A 175 -4.45 -0.80 11.97
C ASP A 175 -4.46 -1.28 10.52
N VAL A 176 -3.34 -1.84 10.06
CA VAL A 176 -3.24 -2.45 8.73
C VAL A 176 -4.25 -3.59 8.58
N TYR A 177 -4.37 -4.46 9.57
CA TYR A 177 -5.33 -5.56 9.56
C TYR A 177 -6.79 -5.09 9.55
N GLN A 178 -7.12 -4.05 10.34
CA GLN A 178 -8.45 -3.44 10.34
C GLN A 178 -8.79 -2.81 8.99
N ALA A 179 -7.84 -2.07 8.39
CA ALA A 179 -8.03 -1.49 7.06
C ALA A 179 -8.34 -2.56 6.00
N TYR A 180 -7.74 -3.75 6.10
CA TYR A 180 -8.09 -4.89 5.24
C TYR A 180 -9.51 -5.39 5.49
N GLN A 181 -9.91 -5.56 6.75
CA GLN A 181 -11.28 -6.00 7.07
C GLN A 181 -12.32 -5.01 6.58
N GLU A 182 -12.08 -3.70 6.73
CA GLU A 182 -12.96 -2.66 6.21
C GLU A 182 -13.07 -2.69 4.70
N ASN A 183 -11.96 -2.90 3.98
CA ASN A 183 -11.97 -3.03 2.52
C ASN A 183 -12.83 -4.23 2.09
N ASN A 184 -12.65 -5.38 2.74
CA ASN A 184 -13.42 -6.59 2.46
C ASN A 184 -14.92 -6.39 2.73
N LEU A 185 -15.27 -5.71 3.83
CA LEU A 185 -16.66 -5.34 4.13
C LEU A 185 -17.25 -4.39 3.09
N GLN A 186 -16.49 -3.41 2.61
CA GLN A 186 -16.94 -2.50 1.55
C GLN A 186 -17.17 -3.25 0.24
N ARG A 187 -16.26 -4.16 -0.16
CA ARG A 187 -16.45 -5.03 -1.32
C ARG A 187 -17.72 -5.86 -1.20
N LEU A 188 -17.96 -6.48 -0.04
CA LEU A 188 -19.16 -7.28 0.22
C LEU A 188 -20.46 -6.44 0.16
N ARG A 189 -20.45 -5.22 0.72
CA ARG A 189 -21.60 -4.30 0.63
C ARG A 189 -21.89 -3.90 -0.81
N PHE A 190 -20.85 -3.66 -1.60
CA PHE A 190 -20.99 -3.32 -3.01
C PHE A 190 -21.54 -4.48 -3.84
N THR A 191 -21.03 -5.71 -3.64
CA THR A 191 -21.53 -6.89 -4.36
C THR A 191 -22.97 -7.22 -3.99
N THR A 192 -23.31 -7.15 -2.69
CA THR A 192 -24.69 -7.36 -2.21
C THR A 192 -25.64 -6.29 -2.76
N GLY A 193 -25.21 -5.03 -2.78
CA GLY A 193 -25.98 -3.92 -3.36
C GLY A 193 -26.19 -4.09 -4.87
N THR A 194 -25.18 -4.58 -5.60
CA THR A 194 -25.27 -4.86 -7.03
C THR A 194 -26.24 -6.02 -7.30
N LEU A 195 -26.13 -7.11 -6.54
CA LEU A 195 -27.02 -8.27 -6.64
C LEU A 195 -28.48 -7.88 -6.39
N LYS A 196 -28.74 -7.09 -5.34
CA LYS A 196 -30.08 -6.57 -5.04
C LYS A 196 -30.66 -5.78 -6.21
N ARG A 197 -29.88 -4.86 -6.80
CA ARG A 197 -30.32 -4.08 -7.97
C ARG A 197 -30.64 -4.96 -9.18
N MET A 198 -29.85 -6.01 -9.41
CA MET A 198 -30.12 -6.97 -10.49
C MET A 198 -31.44 -7.73 -10.27
N MET A 199 -31.70 -8.18 -9.04
CA MET A 199 -32.95 -8.87 -8.69
C MET A 199 -34.17 -7.94 -8.83
N ASP A 200 -34.06 -6.69 -8.37
CA ASP A 200 -35.13 -5.70 -8.49
C ASP A 200 -35.42 -5.37 -9.97
N MET A 201 -34.37 -5.28 -10.78
CA MET A 201 -34.49 -5.06 -12.23
C MET A 201 -35.16 -6.25 -12.91
N GLU A 202 -34.77 -7.49 -12.59
CA GLU A 202 -35.40 -8.70 -13.13
C GLU A 202 -36.88 -8.79 -12.74
N ALA A 203 -37.21 -8.44 -11.49
CA ALA A 203 -38.60 -8.37 -11.03
C ALA A 203 -39.39 -7.29 -11.81
N SER A 204 -38.78 -6.15 -12.11
CA SER A 204 -39.41 -5.08 -12.91
C SER A 204 -39.67 -5.51 -14.36
N ILE A 205 -38.75 -6.25 -14.97
CA ILE A 205 -38.88 -6.80 -16.33
C ILE A 205 -40.02 -7.83 -16.37
N LYS A 206 -40.05 -8.77 -15.42
CA LYS A 206 -41.13 -9.77 -15.29
C LYS A 206 -42.51 -9.13 -15.12
N ARG A 207 -42.62 -8.00 -14.42
CA ARG A 207 -43.89 -7.25 -14.28
C ARG A 207 -44.31 -6.58 -15.60
N ARG A 208 -43.35 -6.04 -16.36
CA ARG A 208 -43.61 -5.39 -17.65
C ARG A 208 -44.13 -6.37 -18.69
N ASP A 209 -43.53 -7.56 -18.79
CA ASP A 209 -43.95 -8.60 -19.74
C ASP A 209 -45.37 -9.12 -19.46
N ARG A 210 -45.72 -9.29 -18.18
CA ARG A 210 -47.09 -9.68 -17.77
C ARG A 210 -48.14 -8.62 -18.11
N GLY A 211 -47.76 -7.33 -18.04
CA GLY A 211 -48.63 -6.22 -18.41
C GLY A 211 -48.90 -6.15 -19.92
N SER A 212 -47.90 -6.46 -20.76
CA SER A 212 -48.04 -6.45 -22.22
C SER A 212 -49.04 -7.51 -22.71
N LYS A 213 -48.97 -8.74 -22.18
CA LYS A 213 -49.87 -9.83 -22.57
C LYS A 213 -51.35 -9.58 -22.26
N ARG A 214 -51.66 -8.68 -21.32
CA ARG A 214 -53.05 -8.34 -20.95
C ARG A 214 -53.72 -7.32 -21.88
N LYS A 215 -52.96 -6.63 -22.73
CA LYS A 215 -53.52 -5.61 -23.65
C LYS A 215 -53.85 -6.15 -25.04
N GLU A 216 -53.44 -7.37 -25.36
CA GLU A 216 -53.66 -8.03 -26.66
C GLU A 216 -54.87 -8.99 -26.65
N THR A 217 -55.54 -9.13 -25.50
CA THR A 217 -56.79 -9.89 -25.32
C THR A 217 -57.93 -8.93 -25.02
#